data_AF-A0A7Y3MQ25-F1
#
_entry.id   AF-A0A7Y3MQ25-F1
#
_cell.length_a   1.000
_cell.length_b   1.000
_cell.length_c   1.000
_cell.angle_alpha   90.00
_cell.angle_beta   90.00
_cell.angle_gamma   90.00
#
_symmetry.space_group_name_H-M   'P 1'
#
loop_
_entity.id
_entity.type
_entity.pdbx_description
1 polymer ?
#
loop_
_entity_poly.entity_id
_entity_poly.type
_entity_poly.pdbx_seq_one_letter_code
_entity_poly.pdbx_strand_id
1 'polypeptide(L)' 'MARLLDHAPKRIQKNIQLLNADLDAKIPVKSLDKNLLIATWNIRAFGNLTRKMESGQDDSPKRDLHSIL' A
#
# COMPACT_ATOMS: atom_id res chain seq x y z
N MET A 1 -13.60 8.12 12.85
CA MET A 1 -13.21 6.79 12.34
C MET A 1 -12.44 7.04 11.05
N ALA A 2 -11.19 6.58 10.96
CA ALA A 2 -10.33 6.88 9.81
C ALA A 2 -10.88 6.23 8.52
N ARG A 3 -10.92 6.99 7.44
CA ARG A 3 -11.33 6.56 6.09
C ARG A 3 -10.10 6.49 5.18
N LEU A 4 -10.21 5.69 4.12
CA LEU A 4 -9.12 5.47 3.16
C LEU A 4 -8.63 6.77 2.50
N LEU A 5 -9.55 7.72 2.31
CA LEU A 5 -9.27 9.00 1.65
C LEU A 5 -8.91 10.12 2.64
N ASP A 6 -8.83 9.83 3.94
CA ASP A 6 -8.39 10.81 4.93
C ASP A 6 -6.88 11.05 4.79
N HIS A 7 -6.41 12.25 5.12
CA HIS A 7 -4.98 12.54 5.13
C HIS A 7 -4.24 11.60 6.10
N ALA A 8 -3.42 10.71 5.55
CA ALA A 8 -2.60 9.80 6.36
C ALA A 8 -1.64 10.61 7.27
N PRO A 9 -1.27 10.11 8.46
CA PRO A 9 -0.26 10.73 9.31
C PRO A 9 1.05 11.00 8.56
N LYS A 10 1.75 12.09 8.92
CA LYS A 10 2.98 12.55 8.24
C LYS A 10 4.05 11.45 8.07
N ARG A 11 4.22 10.58 9.06
CA ARG A 11 5.18 9.44 8.99
C ARG A 11 4.81 8.47 7.86
N ILE A 12 3.52 8.15 7.71
CA ILE A 12 3.03 7.25 6.66
C ILE A 12 3.20 7.91 5.28
N GLN A 13 2.88 9.19 5.15
CA GLN A 13 3.12 9.94 3.91
C GLN A 13 4.60 9.91 3.49
N LYS A 14 5.51 10.14 4.45
CA LYS A 14 6.96 10.08 4.19
C LYS A 14 7.40 8.69 3.72
N ASN A 15 6.87 7.63 4.33
CA ASN A 15 7.16 6.26 3.91
C ASN A 15 6.68 5.97 2.48
N ILE A 16 5.46 6.39 2.14
CA ILE A 16 4.91 6.24 0.78
C ILE A 16 5.77 7.00 -0.24
N GLN A 17 6.19 8.22 0.08
CA GLN A 17 7.08 8.99 -0.80
C GLN A 17 8.43 8.31 -1.02
N LEU A 18 9.04 7.75 0.04
CA LEU A 18 10.28 7.00 -0.07
C LEU A 18 10.12 5.73 -0.90
N LEU A 19 9.01 4.99 -0.70
CA LEU A 19 8.71 3.80 -1.46
C LEU A 19 8.52 4.12 -2.95
N ASN A 20 7.72 5.14 -3.28
CA ASN A 20 7.50 5.56 -4.66
C ASN A 20 8.81 5.94 -5.36
N ALA A 21 9.65 6.74 -4.71
CA ALA A 21 10.95 7.12 -5.27
C ALA A 21 11.87 5.91 -5.52
N ASP A 22 11.87 4.93 -4.61
CA ASP A 22 12.64 3.69 -4.78
C ASP A 22 12.10 2.81 -5.91
N LEU A 23 10.77 2.71 -6.03
CA LEU A 23 10.12 1.97 -7.11
C LEU A 23 10.37 2.63 -8.46
N ASP A 24 10.27 3.95 -8.57
CA ASP A 24 10.57 4.69 -9.80
C ASP A 24 12.03 4.52 -10.24
N ALA A 25 12.96 4.42 -9.28
CA ALA A 25 14.37 4.19 -9.57
C ALA A 25 14.67 2.75 -10.01
N LYS A 26 13.93 1.76 -9.50
CA LYS A 26 14.24 0.32 -9.69
C LYS A 26 13.38 -0.37 -10.74
N ILE A 27 12.12 0.05 -10.91
CA ILE A 27 11.20 -0.57 -11.87
C ILE A 27 11.53 0.00 -13.25
N PRO A 28 11.91 -0.87 -14.22
CA PRO A 28 12.15 -0.41 -15.57
C PRO A 28 10.89 0.23 -16.16
N VAL A 29 11.06 1.35 -16.85
CA VAL A 29 9.96 2.01 -17.56
C VAL A 29 9.32 1.04 -18.56
N LYS A 30 7.99 1.05 -18.62
CA LYS A 30 7.25 0.21 -19.57
C LYS A 30 7.62 0.62 -21.00
N SER A 31 8.08 -0.34 -21.78
CA SER A 31 8.44 -0.19 -23.19
C SER A 31 7.62 -1.18 -24.00
N LEU A 32 6.83 -0.64 -24.93
CA LEU A 32 5.96 -1.41 -25.80
C LEU A 32 6.77 -2.51 -26.51
N ASP A 33 6.25 -3.73 -26.50
CA ASP A 33 6.85 -4.92 -27.11
C ASP A 33 8.23 -5.35 -26.59
N LYS A 34 8.73 -4.75 -25.50
CA LYS A 34 10.03 -5.08 -24.90
C LYS A 34 9.95 -5.59 -23.48
N ASN A 35 8.96 -5.14 -22.69
CA ASN A 35 8.77 -5.63 -21.34
C ASN A 35 7.29 -5.77 -20.97
N LEU A 36 7.02 -6.76 -20.11
CA LEU A 36 5.70 -7.04 -19.56
C LEU A 36 5.78 -6.95 -18.04
N LEU A 37 4.97 -6.07 -17.46
CA LEU A 37 4.78 -6.00 -16.02
C LEU A 37 3.64 -6.95 -15.63
N ILE A 38 3.95 -8.00 -14.87
CA ILE A 38 2.95 -8.92 -14.31
C ILE A 38 2.81 -8.63 -12.82
N ALA A 39 1.65 -8.12 -12.41
CA ALA A 39 1.31 -7.95 -11.00
C ALA A 39 0.17 -8.91 -10.64
N THR A 40 0.36 -9.74 -9.61
CA THR A 40 -0.70 -10.60 -9.09
C THR A 40 -1.30 -9.98 -7.84
N TRP A 41 -2.64 -9.90 -7.80
CA TRP A 41 -3.37 -9.32 -6.68
C TRP A 41 -4.19 -10.42 -6.01
N ASN A 42 -3.98 -10.64 -4.71
CA ASN A 42 -4.82 -11.56 -3.95
C ASN A 42 -6.08 -10.85 -3.45
N ILE A 43 -7.10 -10.75 -4.30
CA ILE A 43 -8.35 -10.02 -4.01
C ILE A 43 -9.07 -10.55 -2.76
N ARG A 44 -8.96 -11.85 -2.45
CA ARG A 44 -9.57 -12.46 -1.25
C ARG A 44 -8.95 -11.97 0.06
N ALA A 45 -7.67 -11.58 0.05
CA ALA A 45 -6.99 -11.02 1.22
C ALA A 45 -7.44 -9.58 1.56
N PHE A 46 -8.19 -8.90 0.68
CA PHE A 46 -8.71 -7.53 0.90
C PHE A 46 -10.09 -7.49 1.57
N GLY A 47 -10.73 -8.63 1.81
CA GLY A 47 -12.08 -8.66 2.42
C GLY A 47 -12.11 -8.21 3.89
N ASN A 48 -11.03 -8.49 4.63
CA ASN A 48 -10.94 -8.16 6.06
C ASN A 48 -9.86 -7.10 6.28
N LEU A 49 -10.23 -6.00 6.93
CA LEU A 49 -9.36 -4.85 7.15
C LEU A 49 -9.71 -4.16 8.46
N THR A 50 -8.71 -3.90 9.29
CA THR A 50 -8.87 -3.03 10.46
C THR A 50 -8.91 -1.58 9.99
N ARG A 51 -10.03 -0.88 10.26
CA ARG A 51 -10.23 0.54 9.89
C ARG A 51 -9.48 1.50 10.82
N LYS A 52 -8.17 1.27 10.97
CA LYS A 52 -7.20 2.10 11.70
C LYS A 52 -6.00 2.33 10.78
N MET A 53 -5.26 3.42 11.00
CA MET A 53 -4.04 3.67 10.22
C MET A 53 -2.93 2.68 10.58
N GLU A 54 -2.82 2.31 11.85
CA GLU A 54 -1.90 1.30 12.35
C GLU A 54 -2.71 0.33 13.22
N SER A 55 -2.56 -0.97 12.98
CA SER A 55 -3.16 -2.00 13.82
C SER A 55 -2.39 -2.20 15.12
N GLY A 56 -3.11 -2.41 16.22
CA GLY A 56 -2.55 -2.75 17.52
C GLY A 56 -2.29 -4.24 17.72
N GLN A 57 -1.76 -4.60 18.90
CA GLN A 57 -1.48 -6.01 19.24
C GLN A 57 -2.73 -6.87 19.33
N ASP A 58 -3.88 -6.29 19.68
CA ASP A 58 -5.14 -7.02 19.82
C ASP A 58 -6.05 -6.88 18.58
N ASP A 59 -5.63 -6.12 17.57
CA ASP A 59 -6.41 -5.93 16.35
C ASP A 59 -6.30 -7.15 15.42
N SER A 60 -7.46 -7.64 14.96
CA SER A 60 -7.60 -8.70 13.98
C SER A 60 -8.61 -8.29 12.90
N PRO A 61 -8.25 -8.34 11.61
CA PRO A 61 -6.94 -8.74 11.08
C PRO A 61 -5.86 -7.68 11.34
N LYS A 62 -4.59 -8.11 11.32
CA LYS A 62 -3.42 -7.20 11.41
C LYS A 62 -3.28 -6.24 10.25
N ARG A 63 -4.03 -6.47 9.17
CA ARG A 63 -4.03 -5.59 8.00
C ARG A 63 -4.77 -4.30 8.33
N ASP A 64 -4.09 -3.17 8.21
CA ASP A 64 -4.60 -1.83 8.49
C ASP A 64 -4.66 -0.95 7.22
N LEU A 65 -5.16 0.27 7.36
CA LEU A 65 -5.27 1.21 6.23
C LEU A 65 -3.90 1.56 5.63
N HIS A 66 -2.83 1.60 6.43
CA HIS A 66 -1.47 1.81 5.91
C HIS A 66 -1.03 0.68 4.96
N SER A 67 -1.48 -0.55 5.19
CA SER A 67 -1.17 -1.71 4.36
C SER A 67 -1.83 -1.73 2.97
N ILE A 68 -2.64 -0.71 2.63
CA ILE A 68 -3.35 -0.60 1.34
C ILE A 68 -3.18 0.75 0.66
N LEU A 69 -2.33 1.62 1.21
CA LEU A 69 -1.94 2.91 0.63
C LEU A 69 -0.59 2.77 -0.08
#